data_AF-A0A5N4CLM6-F1
#
_entry.id   AF-A0A5N4CLM6-F1
#
_cell.length_a   1.000
_cell.length_b   1.000
_cell.length_c   1.000
_cell.angle_alpha   90.00
_cell.angle_beta   90.00
_cell.angle_gamma   90.00
#
_symmetry.space_group_name_H-M   'P 1'
#
loop_
_entity.id
_entity.type
_entity.pdbx_description
1 polymer ?
#
loop_
_entity_poly.entity_id
_entity_poly.type
_entity_poly.pdbx_seq_one_letter_code
_entity_poly.pdbx_strand_id
1 'polypeptide(L)'
;MALHFQSLAELEVLCTHLYIGTDLTQRIEAEKALLELIDSPECLSKCQLLLEQGTTSYAQLLAATCLSKLVSRVNPLPIEQRIDIRNYILNYVASQPKLAPFVIQALIQVIAKITKLGWFEVQKDQLVFREIIADVKKFLQGTVEHCIIGVMILSELTQEMNLVLAKPLNLQDQGQQNLVMQVLKLVLSCLSFDFIGSSADESADDLCTVQIPTTWRTSNYHEFCRFLARLKTNYQLGELVMVKEYPEVIRLIANFTITSLQHWEFAPNSVHYLLTLWQRMVASVPFVKSTEPHLLDTYAPEITKAFITSRLESVAIVVRDNLDDPLDDTATVFQQLEQLCTVSRCEYEKTCTLLVQLFDQNAQNYQKLLHSATAVNVDMTIQEGQ
;
A
#
# COMPACT_ATOMS: atom_id res chain seq x y z
N MET A 1 -21.29 27.26 33.01
CA MET A 1 -22.56 26.60 33.37
C MET A 1 -22.72 25.50 32.34
N ALA A 2 -22.55 24.24 32.72
CA ALA A 2 -22.54 23.13 31.75
C ALA A 2 -23.92 23.01 31.10
N LEU A 3 -23.98 23.00 29.77
CA LEU A 3 -25.22 22.75 29.03
C LEU A 3 -25.62 21.28 29.26
N HIS A 4 -26.55 21.03 30.18
CA HIS A 4 -27.18 19.73 30.31
C HIS A 4 -28.20 19.57 29.20
N PHE A 5 -27.82 18.89 28.12
CA PHE A 5 -28.79 18.38 27.14
C PHE A 5 -29.71 17.38 27.84
N GLN A 6 -30.98 17.73 28.07
CA GLN A 6 -31.96 16.91 28.79
C GLN A 6 -32.87 16.13 27.83
N SER A 7 -32.97 16.54 26.56
CA SER A 7 -33.88 15.91 25.60
C SER A 7 -33.25 15.64 24.23
N LEU A 8 -33.78 14.63 23.52
CA LEU A 8 -33.43 14.31 22.13
C LEU A 8 -33.62 15.54 21.21
N ALA A 9 -34.66 16.34 21.45
CA ALA A 9 -34.96 17.53 20.66
C ALA A 9 -33.81 18.57 20.71
N GLU A 10 -33.18 18.76 21.87
CA GLU A 10 -32.05 19.69 22.01
C GLU A 10 -30.82 19.19 21.24
N LEU A 11 -30.59 17.88 21.20
CA LEU A 11 -29.51 17.28 20.41
C LEU A 11 -29.79 17.38 18.90
N GLU A 12 -31.05 17.26 18.47
CA GLU A 12 -31.41 17.44 17.05
C GLU A 12 -31.31 18.90 16.59
N VAL A 13 -31.62 19.86 17.48
CA VAL A 13 -31.35 21.29 17.23
C VAL A 13 -29.84 21.53 17.09
N LEU A 14 -29.02 20.91 17.95
CA LEU A 14 -27.57 20.97 17.84
C LEU A 14 -27.07 20.44 16.49
N CYS A 15 -27.60 19.29 16.03
CA CYS A 15 -27.29 18.74 14.71
C CYS A 15 -27.62 19.72 13.58
N THR A 16 -28.80 20.35 13.67
CA THR A 16 -29.27 21.30 12.66
C THR A 16 -28.33 22.50 12.57
N HIS A 17 -27.92 23.07 13.70
CA HIS A 17 -26.96 24.18 13.71
C HIS A 17 -25.59 23.78 13.15
N LEU A 18 -25.08 22.59 13.50
CA LEU A 18 -23.77 22.11 13.04
C LEU A 18 -23.72 21.84 11.52
N TYR A 19 -24.69 21.09 11.00
CA TYR A 19 -24.59 20.54 9.64
C TYR A 19 -25.42 21.29 8.60
N ILE A 20 -26.47 22.02 9.02
CA ILE A 20 -27.43 22.66 8.11
C ILE A 20 -27.39 24.19 8.24
N GLY A 21 -27.25 24.71 9.45
CA GLY A 21 -27.35 26.15 9.75
C GLY A 21 -26.33 26.99 8.98
N THR A 22 -26.70 28.20 8.56
CA THR A 22 -25.80 29.10 7.80
C THR A 22 -25.18 30.21 8.66
N ASP A 23 -25.68 30.39 9.88
CA ASP A 23 -25.17 31.39 10.83
C ASP A 23 -23.88 30.91 11.51
N LEU A 24 -22.81 31.68 11.34
CA LEU A 24 -21.50 31.38 11.89
C LEU A 24 -21.48 31.39 13.43
N THR A 25 -22.23 32.30 14.06
CA THR A 25 -22.28 32.43 15.53
C THR A 25 -22.94 31.20 16.14
N GLN A 26 -24.07 30.77 15.57
CA GLN A 26 -24.79 29.57 16.01
C GLN A 26 -23.96 28.29 15.82
N ARG A 27 -23.19 28.20 14.72
CA ARG A 27 -22.26 27.09 14.50
C ARG A 27 -21.15 27.02 15.54
N ILE A 28 -20.52 28.15 15.86
CA ILE A 28 -19.47 28.22 16.88
C ILE A 28 -20.02 27.83 18.26
N GLU A 29 -21.22 28.30 18.60
CA GLU A 29 -21.89 27.91 19.85
C GLU A 29 -22.21 26.42 19.88
N ALA A 30 -22.68 25.85 18.76
CA ALA A 30 -22.95 24.44 18.63
C ALA A 30 -21.68 23.57 18.71
N GLU A 31 -20.57 24.02 18.13
CA GLU A 31 -19.27 23.33 18.26
C GLU A 31 -18.78 23.31 19.70
N LYS A 32 -18.95 24.43 20.44
CA LYS A 32 -18.63 24.48 21.86
C LYS A 32 -19.50 23.53 22.67
N ALA A 33 -20.81 23.53 22.41
CA ALA A 33 -21.74 22.66 23.13
C ALA A 33 -21.50 21.17 22.80
N LEU A 34 -21.03 20.85 21.58
CA LEU A 34 -20.55 19.51 21.22
C LEU A 34 -19.33 19.08 22.04
N LEU A 35 -18.37 19.97 22.28
CA LEU A 35 -17.21 19.66 23.14
C LEU A 35 -17.64 19.41 24.58
N GLU A 36 -18.55 20.24 25.11
CA GLU A 36 -19.13 20.04 26.45
C GLU A 36 -19.90 18.71 26.55
N LEU A 37 -20.65 18.34 25.51
CA LEU A 37 -21.34 17.05 25.43
C LEU A 37 -20.34 15.89 25.45
N ILE A 38 -19.25 15.99 24.70
CA ILE A 38 -18.22 14.95 24.66
C ILE A 38 -17.63 14.76 26.05
N ASP A 39 -17.29 15.85 26.75
CA ASP A 39 -16.71 15.86 28.10
C ASP A 39 -17.67 15.45 29.22
N SER A 40 -18.97 15.35 28.93
CA SER A 40 -19.98 14.85 29.86
C SER A 40 -19.87 13.33 30.09
N PRO A 41 -20.11 12.85 31.32
CA PRO A 41 -20.24 11.41 31.61
C PRO A 41 -21.42 10.76 30.88
N GLU A 42 -22.40 11.54 30.44
CA GLU A 42 -23.60 11.09 29.71
C GLU A 42 -23.38 11.01 28.19
N CYS A 43 -22.16 11.29 27.69
CA CYS A 43 -21.87 11.31 26.26
C CYS A 43 -22.28 9.99 25.57
N LEU A 44 -21.91 8.85 26.16
CA LEU A 44 -22.18 7.54 25.58
C LEU A 44 -23.69 7.24 25.50
N SER A 45 -24.43 7.50 26.59
CA SER A 45 -25.89 7.27 26.61
C SER A 45 -26.61 8.20 25.64
N LYS A 46 -26.14 9.44 25.46
CA LYS A 46 -26.68 10.38 24.45
C LYS A 46 -26.36 9.95 23.02
N CYS A 47 -25.18 9.38 22.77
CA CYS A 47 -24.85 8.79 21.47
C CYS A 47 -25.76 7.61 21.14
N GLN A 48 -26.04 6.73 22.11
CA GLN A 48 -26.97 5.62 21.94
C GLN A 48 -28.40 6.11 21.64
N LEU A 49 -28.87 7.10 22.42
CA LEU A 49 -30.17 7.74 22.20
C LEU A 49 -30.30 8.29 20.77
N LEU A 50 -29.27 8.98 20.27
CA LEU A 50 -29.25 9.52 18.91
C LEU A 50 -29.23 8.45 17.82
N LEU A 51 -28.56 7.32 18.06
CA LEU A 51 -28.52 6.21 17.11
C LEU A 51 -29.85 5.46 17.08
N GLU A 52 -30.50 5.24 18.23
CA GLU A 52 -31.74 4.46 18.31
C GLU A 52 -33.00 5.28 17.97
N GLN A 53 -33.06 6.53 18.40
CA GLN A 53 -34.28 7.36 18.35
C GLN A 53 -34.13 8.60 17.45
N GLY A 54 -32.93 8.89 16.95
CA GLY A 54 -32.70 10.03 16.08
C GLY A 54 -33.51 9.95 14.79
N THR A 55 -34.20 11.03 14.45
CA THR A 55 -35.11 11.07 13.28
C THR A 55 -34.40 11.41 11.98
N THR A 56 -33.13 11.82 12.03
CA THR A 56 -32.36 12.29 10.88
C THR A 56 -30.99 11.62 10.77
N SER A 57 -30.47 11.51 9.53
CA SER A 57 -29.11 11.03 9.29
C SER A 57 -28.02 11.90 9.92
N TYR A 58 -28.31 13.18 10.15
CA TYR A 58 -27.41 14.09 10.87
C TYR A 58 -27.37 13.81 12.38
N ALA A 59 -28.47 13.34 12.99
CA ALA A 59 -28.47 12.89 14.39
C ALA A 59 -27.54 11.70 14.60
N GLN A 60 -27.60 10.71 13.70
CA GLN A 60 -26.72 9.55 13.74
C GLN A 60 -25.26 9.92 13.42
N LEU A 61 -25.05 10.88 12.51
CA LEU A 61 -23.71 11.42 12.23
C LEU A 61 -23.12 12.17 13.43
N LEU A 62 -23.93 12.92 14.18
CA LEU A 62 -23.50 13.58 15.41
C LEU A 62 -23.03 12.55 16.43
N ALA A 63 -23.81 11.47 16.63
CA ALA A 63 -23.42 10.37 17.50
C ALA A 63 -22.08 9.74 17.08
N ALA A 64 -21.91 9.43 15.79
CA ALA A 64 -20.65 8.91 15.26
C ALA A 64 -19.47 9.89 15.49
N THR A 65 -19.72 11.19 15.33
CA THR A 65 -18.72 12.25 15.57
C THR A 65 -18.31 12.33 17.04
N CYS A 66 -19.28 12.29 17.95
CA CYS A 66 -19.05 12.24 19.39
C CYS A 66 -18.23 11.01 19.78
N LEU A 67 -18.63 9.82 19.31
CA LEU A 67 -17.93 8.56 19.59
C LEU A 67 -16.49 8.58 19.05
N SER A 68 -16.28 9.09 17.83
CA SER A 68 -14.94 9.23 17.23
C SER A 68 -14.04 10.12 18.08
N LYS A 69 -14.53 11.27 18.53
CA LYS A 69 -13.77 12.17 19.42
C LYS A 69 -13.54 11.56 20.80
N LEU A 70 -14.55 10.88 21.35
CA LEU A 70 -14.50 10.23 22.65
C LEU A 70 -13.42 9.13 22.72
N VAL A 71 -13.32 8.29 21.68
CA VAL A 71 -12.32 7.21 21.63
C VAL A 71 -10.91 7.73 21.27
N SER A 72 -10.80 8.95 20.74
CA SER A 72 -9.54 9.60 20.36
C SER A 72 -8.92 10.46 21.47
N ARG A 73 -9.47 10.41 22.69
CA ARG A 73 -9.01 11.25 23.80
C ARG A 73 -7.56 10.94 24.20
N VAL A 74 -6.90 11.96 24.73
CA VAL A 74 -5.54 11.84 25.30
C VAL A 74 -5.52 10.80 26.42
N ASN A 75 -6.56 10.81 27.26
CA ASN A 75 -6.80 9.78 28.27
C ASN A 75 -7.77 8.75 27.69
N PRO A 76 -7.28 7.55 27.33
CA PRO A 76 -8.13 6.53 26.70
C PRO A 76 -9.20 6.03 27.67
N LEU A 77 -10.37 5.69 27.11
CA LEU A 77 -11.41 4.99 27.85
C LEU A 77 -10.93 3.60 28.31
N PRO A 78 -11.51 3.04 29.40
CA PRO A 78 -11.27 1.66 29.79
C PRO A 78 -11.47 0.68 28.62
N ILE A 79 -10.70 -0.40 28.61
CA ILE A 79 -10.74 -1.44 27.57
C ILE A 79 -12.18 -1.94 27.37
N GLU A 80 -12.89 -2.24 28.45
CA GLU A 80 -14.27 -2.75 28.41
C GLU A 80 -15.22 -1.78 27.70
N GLN A 81 -15.17 -0.49 28.03
CA GLN A 81 -16.01 0.51 27.37
C GLN A 81 -15.72 0.63 25.88
N ARG A 82 -14.45 0.52 25.46
CA ARG A 82 -14.10 0.54 24.03
C ARG A 82 -14.60 -0.69 23.29
N ILE A 83 -14.55 -1.86 23.92
CA ILE A 83 -15.13 -3.09 23.38
C ILE A 83 -16.64 -2.95 23.24
N ASP A 84 -17.31 -2.43 24.27
CA ASP A 84 -18.75 -2.21 24.27
C ASP A 84 -19.18 -1.25 23.15
N ILE A 85 -18.47 -0.12 22.98
CA ILE A 85 -18.71 0.83 21.89
C ILE A 85 -18.54 0.13 20.53
N ARG A 86 -17.43 -0.59 20.31
CA ARG A 86 -17.17 -1.29 19.05
C ARG A 86 -18.28 -2.30 18.73
N ASN A 87 -18.62 -3.14 19.69
CA ASN A 87 -19.62 -4.20 19.52
C ASN A 87 -21.02 -3.60 19.31
N TYR A 88 -21.35 -2.52 20.01
CA TYR A 88 -22.60 -1.80 19.81
C TYR A 88 -22.69 -1.25 18.38
N ILE A 89 -21.65 -0.58 17.88
CA ILE A 89 -21.64 -0.03 16.52
C ILE A 89 -21.75 -1.16 15.48
N LEU A 90 -21.00 -2.26 15.64
CA LEU A 90 -21.08 -3.43 14.76
C LEU A 90 -22.51 -3.98 14.69
N ASN A 91 -23.15 -4.19 15.84
CA ASN A 91 -24.53 -4.67 15.89
C ASN A 91 -25.51 -3.66 15.28
N TYR A 92 -25.30 -2.37 15.50
CA TYR A 92 -26.13 -1.32 14.96
C TYR A 92 -26.08 -1.28 13.43
N VAL A 93 -24.89 -1.26 12.82
CA VAL A 93 -24.76 -1.28 11.34
C VAL A 93 -25.20 -2.61 10.72
N ALA A 94 -25.09 -3.73 11.45
CA ALA A 94 -25.65 -5.01 11.03
C ALA A 94 -27.18 -5.00 11.03
N SER A 95 -27.81 -4.43 12.06
CA SER A 95 -29.28 -4.40 12.16
C SER A 95 -29.94 -3.37 11.23
N GLN A 96 -29.19 -2.36 10.79
CA GLN A 96 -29.68 -1.26 9.96
C GLN A 96 -28.83 -1.06 8.68
N PRO A 97 -28.79 -2.04 7.76
CA PRO A 97 -27.92 -1.98 6.58
C PRO A 97 -28.34 -0.91 5.56
N LYS A 98 -29.51 -0.28 5.74
CA LYS A 98 -30.07 0.78 4.87
C LYS A 98 -29.82 2.19 5.40
N LEU A 99 -29.01 2.36 6.44
CA LEU A 99 -28.59 3.68 6.90
C LEU A 99 -27.95 4.49 5.76
N ALA A 100 -28.01 5.82 5.88
CA ALA A 100 -27.37 6.68 4.90
C ALA A 100 -25.87 6.32 4.79
N PRO A 101 -25.30 6.20 3.57
CA PRO A 101 -23.93 5.70 3.39
C PRO A 101 -22.87 6.46 4.18
N PHE A 102 -23.02 7.78 4.30
CA PHE A 102 -22.08 8.62 5.07
C PHE A 102 -22.14 8.36 6.58
N VAL A 103 -23.28 7.91 7.12
CA VAL A 103 -23.43 7.53 8.53
C VAL A 103 -22.74 6.19 8.76
N ILE A 104 -22.97 5.21 7.87
CA ILE A 104 -22.28 3.91 7.92
C ILE A 104 -20.76 4.13 7.88
N GLN A 105 -20.28 4.94 6.94
CA GLN A 105 -18.86 5.29 6.81
C GLN A 105 -18.29 5.90 8.10
N ALA A 106 -18.98 6.89 8.69
CA ALA A 106 -18.54 7.53 9.93
C ALA A 106 -18.49 6.56 11.12
N LEU A 107 -19.44 5.63 11.21
CA LEU A 107 -19.48 4.61 12.26
C LEU A 107 -18.35 3.56 12.08
N ILE A 108 -18.11 3.14 10.85
CA ILE A 108 -17.00 2.23 10.51
C ILE A 108 -15.64 2.86 10.86
N GLN A 109 -15.46 4.17 10.63
CA GLN A 109 -14.27 4.90 11.05
C GLN A 109 -14.02 4.82 12.56
N VAL A 110 -15.09 4.85 13.37
CA VAL A 110 -14.97 4.66 14.83
C VAL A 110 -14.50 3.24 15.15
N ILE A 111 -15.08 2.21 14.51
CA ILE A 111 -14.66 0.81 14.67
C ILE A 111 -13.18 0.65 14.33
N ALA A 112 -12.75 1.18 13.18
CA ALA A 112 -11.38 1.06 12.71
C ALA A 112 -10.40 1.75 13.66
N LYS A 113 -10.75 2.94 14.15
CA LYS A 113 -9.92 3.68 15.10
C LYS A 113 -9.80 2.99 16.46
N ILE A 114 -10.91 2.50 17.03
CA ILE A 114 -10.89 1.69 18.27
C ILE A 114 -9.98 0.47 18.07
N THR A 115 -10.13 -0.22 16.95
CA THR A 115 -9.35 -1.41 16.61
C THR A 115 -7.86 -1.11 16.53
N LYS A 116 -7.47 -0.03 15.85
CA LYS A 116 -6.07 0.42 15.77
C LYS A 116 -5.49 0.77 17.13
N LEU A 117 -6.21 1.57 17.93
CA LEU A 117 -5.75 2.01 19.24
C LEU A 117 -5.63 0.85 20.23
N GLY A 118 -6.51 -0.15 20.13
CA GLY A 118 -6.53 -1.33 20.99
C GLY A 118 -5.76 -2.54 20.45
N TRP A 119 -5.09 -2.44 19.29
CA TRP A 119 -4.59 -3.63 18.55
C TRP A 119 -3.63 -4.55 19.33
N PHE A 120 -2.95 -4.00 20.35
CA PHE A 120 -2.01 -4.72 21.23
C PHE A 120 -2.51 -4.88 22.66
N GLU A 121 -3.69 -4.39 22.98
CA GLU A 121 -4.22 -4.47 24.32
C GLU A 121 -4.72 -5.88 24.60
N VAL A 122 -4.30 -6.39 25.76
CA VAL A 122 -4.60 -7.74 26.21
C VAL A 122 -5.59 -7.66 27.36
N GLN A 123 -6.68 -8.41 27.26
CA GLN A 123 -7.62 -8.61 28.36
C GLN A 123 -7.83 -10.12 28.51
N LYS A 124 -7.63 -10.65 29.74
CA LYS A 124 -7.71 -12.09 30.03
C LYS A 124 -6.86 -12.93 29.06
N ASP A 125 -5.61 -12.52 28.83
CA ASP A 125 -4.63 -13.17 27.92
C ASP A 125 -5.02 -13.24 26.44
N GLN A 126 -6.03 -12.46 26.01
CA GLN A 126 -6.46 -12.40 24.61
C GLN A 126 -6.33 -10.99 24.02
N LEU A 127 -6.00 -10.92 22.73
CA LEU A 127 -5.95 -9.70 21.94
C LEU A 127 -7.37 -9.34 21.46
N VAL A 128 -8.22 -8.93 22.40
CA VAL A 128 -9.67 -8.72 22.24
C VAL A 128 -10.07 -7.79 21.08
N PHE A 129 -9.19 -6.88 20.67
CA PHE A 129 -9.47 -5.99 19.53
C PHE A 129 -9.30 -6.67 18.16
N ARG A 130 -8.57 -7.79 18.08
CA ARG A 130 -8.34 -8.55 16.84
C ARG A 130 -9.51 -9.47 16.47
N GLU A 131 -10.45 -9.70 17.39
CA GLU A 131 -11.71 -10.42 17.13
C GLU A 131 -12.57 -9.77 16.04
N ILE A 132 -12.29 -8.51 15.69
CA ILE A 132 -12.93 -7.80 14.57
C ILE A 132 -12.91 -8.62 13.26
N ILE A 133 -11.88 -9.43 13.03
CA ILE A 133 -11.80 -10.28 11.82
C ILE A 133 -12.90 -11.34 11.81
N ALA A 134 -13.17 -11.95 12.97
CA ALA A 134 -14.26 -12.91 13.11
C ALA A 134 -15.63 -12.25 12.96
N ASP A 135 -15.79 -11.02 13.45
CA ASP A 135 -17.03 -10.27 13.29
C ASP A 135 -17.28 -9.85 11.84
N VAL A 136 -16.27 -9.33 11.15
CA VAL A 136 -16.36 -8.98 9.72
C VAL A 136 -16.68 -10.20 8.86
N LYS A 137 -16.15 -11.38 9.20
CA LYS A 137 -16.50 -12.62 8.49
C LYS A 137 -18.00 -12.91 8.51
N LYS A 138 -18.70 -12.56 9.59
CA LYS A 138 -20.17 -12.72 9.69
C LYS A 138 -20.90 -11.80 8.71
N PHE A 139 -20.44 -10.57 8.52
CA PHE A 139 -21.01 -9.65 7.52
C PHE A 139 -20.87 -10.18 6.10
N LEU A 140 -19.72 -10.77 5.77
CA LEU A 140 -19.44 -11.35 4.45
C LEU A 140 -20.25 -12.62 4.15
N GLN A 141 -20.87 -13.21 5.16
CA GLN A 141 -21.78 -14.36 5.03
C GLN A 141 -23.26 -13.94 4.99
N GLY A 142 -23.54 -12.63 5.10
CA GLY A 142 -24.89 -12.07 5.13
C GLY A 142 -25.45 -11.76 3.73
N THR A 143 -26.38 -10.80 3.69
CA THR A 143 -26.93 -10.29 2.42
C THR A 143 -25.91 -9.42 1.67
N VAL A 144 -26.21 -9.05 0.43
CA VAL A 144 -25.34 -8.15 -0.36
C VAL A 144 -25.05 -6.85 0.38
N GLU A 145 -26.05 -6.25 1.04
CA GLU A 145 -25.88 -5.04 1.83
C GLU A 145 -24.94 -5.24 3.02
N HIS A 146 -25.02 -6.40 3.69
CA HIS A 146 -24.08 -6.74 4.77
C HIS A 146 -22.67 -6.98 4.23
N CYS A 147 -22.53 -7.63 3.08
CA CYS A 147 -21.23 -7.81 2.42
C CYS A 147 -20.58 -6.47 2.07
N ILE A 148 -21.36 -5.50 1.55
CA ILE A 148 -20.87 -4.15 1.28
C ILE A 148 -20.32 -3.51 2.57
N ILE A 149 -21.07 -3.58 3.67
CA ILE A 149 -20.62 -3.07 4.97
C ILE A 149 -19.35 -3.81 5.45
N GLY A 150 -19.29 -5.13 5.30
CA GLY A 150 -18.12 -5.93 5.66
C GLY A 150 -16.87 -5.52 4.87
N VAL A 151 -17.00 -5.28 3.56
CA VAL A 151 -15.92 -4.77 2.70
C VAL A 151 -15.53 -3.34 3.07
N MET A 152 -16.49 -2.47 3.39
CA MET A 152 -16.21 -1.12 3.89
C MET A 152 -15.40 -1.16 5.21
N ILE A 153 -15.74 -2.07 6.14
CA ILE A 153 -14.97 -2.26 7.37
C ILE A 153 -13.54 -2.70 7.07
N LEU A 154 -13.34 -3.66 6.17
CA LEU A 154 -12.00 -4.10 5.77
C LEU A 154 -11.18 -2.95 5.15
N SER A 155 -11.79 -2.21 4.22
CA SER A 155 -11.15 -1.07 3.57
C SER A 155 -10.74 -0.01 4.59
N GLU A 156 -11.63 0.36 5.50
CA GLU A 156 -11.34 1.37 6.52
C GLU A 156 -10.29 0.88 7.52
N LEU A 157 -10.32 -0.39 7.92
CA LEU A 157 -9.28 -0.97 8.77
C LEU A 157 -7.91 -0.90 8.10
N THR A 158 -7.81 -1.24 6.82
CA THR A 158 -6.58 -1.12 6.04
C THR A 158 -6.12 0.32 5.98
N GLN A 159 -7.01 1.26 5.68
CA GLN A 159 -6.68 2.69 5.61
C GLN A 159 -6.20 3.23 6.97
N GLU A 160 -6.96 2.98 8.03
CA GLU A 160 -6.69 3.48 9.37
C GLU A 160 -5.37 2.90 9.91
N MET A 161 -5.08 1.62 9.70
CA MET A 161 -3.80 1.00 10.08
C MET A 161 -2.60 1.59 9.32
N ASN A 162 -2.80 2.00 8.07
CA ASN A 162 -1.76 2.63 7.25
C ASN A 162 -1.56 4.12 7.56
N LEU A 163 -2.46 4.77 8.30
CA LEU A 163 -2.22 6.13 8.77
C LEU A 163 -1.08 6.14 9.78
N VAL A 164 0.07 6.69 9.36
CA VAL A 164 1.26 6.88 10.20
C VAL A 164 0.84 7.64 11.45
N LEU A 165 1.14 7.09 12.63
CA LEU A 165 0.98 7.82 13.88
C LEU A 165 1.77 9.12 13.76
N ALA A 166 1.12 10.27 13.98
CA ALA A 166 1.77 11.58 13.95
C ALA A 166 2.90 11.74 14.99
N LYS A 167 3.11 10.74 15.85
CA LYS A 167 4.26 10.63 16.73
C LYS A 167 5.29 9.67 16.11
N PRO A 168 6.57 10.08 16.02
CA PRO A 168 7.63 9.17 15.58
C PRO A 168 7.64 7.91 16.47
N LEU A 169 7.90 6.77 15.85
CA LEU A 169 8.03 5.49 16.53
C LEU A 169 9.17 5.60 17.56
N ASN A 170 8.81 5.52 18.83
CA ASN A 170 9.74 5.33 19.93
C ASN A 170 10.07 3.84 20.05
N LEU A 171 11.18 3.43 19.46
CA LEU A 171 11.68 2.06 19.52
C LEU A 171 12.11 1.62 20.93
N GLN A 172 12.03 2.47 21.96
CA GLN A 172 12.21 2.08 23.37
C GLN A 172 10.88 1.69 24.04
N ASP A 173 9.73 1.97 23.41
CA ASP A 173 8.42 1.58 23.91
C ASP A 173 8.07 0.14 23.50
N GLN A 174 7.81 -0.71 24.50
CA GLN A 174 7.56 -2.14 24.30
C GLN A 174 6.30 -2.40 23.44
N GLY A 175 5.30 -1.53 23.51
CA GLY A 175 4.08 -1.64 22.70
C GLY A 175 4.35 -1.34 21.23
N GLN A 176 5.16 -0.32 20.95
CA GLN A 176 5.53 0.06 19.58
C GLN A 176 6.53 -0.91 18.94
N GLN A 177 7.46 -1.49 19.71
CA GLN A 177 8.29 -2.60 19.24
C GLN A 177 7.45 -3.81 18.83
N ASN A 178 6.45 -4.15 19.65
CA ASN A 178 5.51 -5.23 19.32
C ASN A 178 4.66 -4.91 18.08
N LEU A 179 4.31 -3.64 17.85
CA LEU A 179 3.65 -3.20 16.61
C LEU A 179 4.52 -3.43 15.38
N VAL A 180 5.76 -2.96 15.42
CA VAL A 180 6.72 -3.17 14.32
C VAL A 180 6.91 -4.67 14.07
N MET A 181 7.10 -5.46 15.13
CA MET A 181 7.24 -6.91 15.02
C MET A 181 6.00 -7.59 14.43
N GLN A 182 4.78 -7.17 14.80
CA GLN A 182 3.54 -7.76 14.28
C GLN A 182 3.25 -7.32 12.85
N VAL A 183 3.58 -6.08 12.47
CA VAL A 183 3.51 -5.60 11.08
C VAL A 183 4.53 -6.35 10.22
N LEU A 184 5.77 -6.50 10.68
CA LEU A 184 6.79 -7.30 9.98
C LEU A 184 6.37 -8.77 9.87
N LYS A 185 5.76 -9.35 10.91
CA LYS A 185 5.19 -10.70 10.84
C LYS A 185 4.01 -10.80 9.89
N LEU A 186 3.15 -9.79 9.80
CA LEU A 186 2.04 -9.75 8.85
C LEU A 186 2.57 -9.62 7.42
N VAL A 187 3.51 -8.72 7.17
CA VAL A 187 4.20 -8.58 5.88
C VAL A 187 4.89 -9.89 5.52
N LEU A 188 5.65 -10.47 6.44
CA LEU A 188 6.28 -11.78 6.27
C LEU A 188 5.24 -12.86 6.01
N SER A 189 4.10 -12.86 6.71
CA SER A 189 3.05 -13.87 6.51
C SER A 189 2.32 -13.67 5.20
N CYS A 190 2.05 -12.45 4.74
CA CYS A 190 1.46 -12.18 3.44
C CYS A 190 2.43 -12.53 2.29
N LEU A 191 3.73 -12.30 2.50
CA LEU A 191 4.79 -12.65 1.55
C LEU A 191 5.16 -14.14 1.59
N SER A 192 4.95 -14.81 2.73
CA SER A 192 5.23 -16.25 2.93
C SER A 192 3.96 -17.11 2.92
N PHE A 193 2.78 -16.54 2.65
CA PHE A 193 1.53 -17.29 2.63
C PHE A 193 1.52 -18.17 1.39
N ASP A 194 1.43 -19.47 1.63
CA ASP A 194 1.34 -20.47 0.60
C ASP A 194 -0.09 -20.48 0.02
N PHE A 195 -0.24 -19.97 -1.21
CA PHE A 195 -1.51 -20.09 -1.97
C PHE A 195 -1.64 -21.45 -2.67
N ILE A 196 -0.79 -22.44 -2.37
CA ILE A 196 -0.90 -23.80 -2.91
C ILE A 196 -1.79 -24.64 -1.99
N GLY A 197 -3.08 -24.68 -2.30
CA GLY A 197 -4.05 -25.46 -1.53
C GLY A 197 -5.49 -25.50 -2.04
N SER A 198 -5.80 -24.98 -3.23
CA SER A 198 -7.09 -25.22 -3.90
C SER A 198 -6.86 -25.89 -5.24
N SER A 199 -6.60 -27.19 -5.22
CA SER A 199 -6.26 -28.02 -6.38
C SER A 199 -7.47 -28.47 -7.21
N ALA A 200 -7.25 -28.60 -8.52
CA ALA A 200 -7.32 -29.86 -9.30
C ALA A 200 -6.55 -29.58 -10.61
N ASP A 201 -5.60 -30.38 -11.10
CA ASP A 201 -5.64 -31.83 -11.32
C ASP A 201 -4.21 -32.40 -11.44
N GLU A 202 -4.02 -33.66 -11.04
CA GLU A 202 -2.74 -34.37 -10.88
C GLU A 202 -2.19 -34.97 -12.20
N SER A 203 -2.29 -34.27 -13.33
CA SER A 203 -2.02 -34.89 -14.64
C SER A 203 -1.09 -34.15 -15.60
N ALA A 204 -0.47 -33.03 -15.24
CA ALA A 204 0.42 -32.30 -16.14
C ALA A 204 1.85 -32.17 -15.61
N ASP A 205 2.76 -32.97 -16.16
CA ASP A 205 4.19 -32.69 -16.19
C ASP A 205 4.43 -31.44 -17.06
N ASP A 206 4.22 -30.25 -16.53
CA ASP A 206 4.74 -29.02 -17.12
C ASP A 206 4.90 -27.93 -16.06
N LEU A 207 6.08 -27.31 -16.09
CA LEU A 207 6.52 -26.15 -15.33
C LEU A 207 5.37 -25.34 -14.69
N CYS A 208 5.23 -25.43 -13.36
CA CYS A 208 4.28 -24.65 -12.57
C CYS A 208 4.49 -23.15 -12.81
N THR A 209 3.76 -22.58 -13.77
CA THR A 209 3.68 -21.13 -13.94
C THR A 209 2.66 -20.58 -12.95
N VAL A 210 3.13 -19.67 -12.09
CA VAL A 210 2.31 -18.94 -11.13
C VAL A 210 1.29 -18.10 -11.90
N GLN A 211 0.00 -18.47 -11.87
CA GLN A 211 -1.07 -17.67 -12.48
C GLN A 211 -1.74 -16.79 -11.41
N ILE A 212 -1.29 -15.53 -11.30
CA ILE A 212 -1.96 -14.49 -10.50
C ILE A 212 -3.32 -14.16 -11.16
N PRO A 213 -4.42 -13.80 -10.46
CA PRO A 213 -5.63 -13.31 -11.13
C PRO A 213 -5.30 -12.16 -12.09
N THR A 214 -5.73 -12.23 -13.35
CA THR A 214 -5.33 -11.27 -14.41
C THR A 214 -5.67 -9.82 -14.06
N THR A 215 -6.73 -9.60 -13.28
CA THR A 215 -7.15 -8.28 -12.79
C THR A 215 -6.30 -7.73 -11.64
N TRP A 216 -5.51 -8.57 -10.95
CA TRP A 216 -4.72 -8.18 -9.77
C TRP A 216 -3.23 -7.98 -10.09
N ARG A 217 -2.76 -8.47 -11.24
CA ARG A 217 -1.33 -8.44 -11.62
C ARG A 217 -0.78 -7.03 -11.70
N THR A 218 -1.42 -6.13 -12.43
CA THR A 218 -0.85 -4.80 -12.73
C THR A 218 -0.88 -3.87 -11.52
N SER A 219 -1.97 -3.85 -10.74
CA SER A 219 -2.10 -2.98 -9.56
C SER A 219 -1.18 -3.40 -8.42
N ASN A 220 -1.08 -4.71 -8.13
CA ASN A 220 -0.22 -5.19 -7.05
C ASN A 220 1.27 -5.05 -7.40
N TYR A 221 1.63 -5.35 -8.65
CA TYR A 221 2.99 -5.15 -9.14
C TYR A 221 3.40 -3.68 -9.04
N HIS A 222 2.55 -2.75 -9.51
CA HIS A 222 2.83 -1.33 -9.45
C HIS A 222 3.02 -0.82 -8.01
N GLU A 223 2.12 -1.19 -7.10
CA GLU A 223 2.24 -0.79 -5.69
C GLU A 223 3.44 -1.43 -4.99
N PHE A 224 3.82 -2.66 -5.35
CA PHE A 224 5.03 -3.30 -4.85
C PHE A 224 6.30 -2.57 -5.35
N CYS A 225 6.36 -2.17 -6.62
CA CYS A 225 7.44 -1.34 -7.14
C CYS A 225 7.55 0.00 -6.38
N ARG A 226 6.41 0.65 -6.08
CA ARG A 226 6.38 1.88 -5.26
C ARG A 226 6.87 1.65 -3.83
N PHE A 227 6.48 0.53 -3.22
CA PHE A 227 6.95 0.14 -1.89
C PHE A 227 8.47 -0.03 -1.88
N LEU A 228 9.03 -0.77 -2.85
CA LEU A 228 10.48 -0.97 -2.99
C LEU A 228 11.22 0.37 -3.14
N ALA A 229 10.72 1.29 -3.97
CA ALA A 229 11.32 2.63 -4.12
C ALA A 229 11.35 3.45 -2.82
N ARG A 230 10.37 3.23 -1.92
CA ARG A 230 10.31 3.92 -0.63
C ARG A 230 11.30 3.36 0.40
N LEU A 231 11.77 2.12 0.25
CA LEU A 231 12.73 1.48 1.16
C LEU A 231 13.93 2.40 1.43
N LYS A 232 14.55 2.93 0.37
CA LYS A 232 15.72 3.82 0.47
C LYS A 232 15.39 5.25 0.94
N THR A 233 14.15 5.68 0.81
CA THR A 233 13.71 7.00 1.31
C THR A 233 13.55 6.98 2.83
N ASN A 234 13.17 5.82 3.37
CA ASN A 234 12.90 5.65 4.79
C ASN A 234 14.11 5.18 5.60
N TYR A 235 15.06 4.48 4.97
CA TYR A 235 16.24 3.92 5.63
C TYR A 235 17.51 4.23 4.85
N GLN A 236 18.58 4.60 5.56
CA GLN A 236 19.88 4.83 4.94
C GLN A 236 20.52 3.49 4.56
N LEU A 237 21.32 3.47 3.48
CA LEU A 237 22.00 2.25 3.04
C LEU A 237 22.89 1.67 4.15
N GLY A 238 23.57 2.52 4.92
CA GLY A 238 24.38 2.10 6.06
C GLY A 238 23.60 1.41 7.18
N GLU A 239 22.31 1.68 7.34
CA GLU A 239 21.44 1.01 8.31
C GLU A 239 20.94 -0.33 7.76
N LEU A 240 20.63 -0.37 6.46
CA LEU A 240 20.13 -1.57 5.79
C LEU A 240 21.18 -2.69 5.81
N VAL A 241 22.44 -2.38 5.50
CA VAL A 241 23.53 -3.38 5.46
C VAL A 241 23.82 -4.03 6.83
N MET A 242 23.40 -3.40 7.94
CA MET A 242 23.58 -3.95 9.29
C MET A 242 22.52 -5.00 9.65
N VAL A 243 21.46 -5.14 8.86
CA VAL A 243 20.41 -6.12 9.09
C VAL A 243 20.92 -7.49 8.64
N LYS A 244 20.79 -8.50 9.51
CA LYS A 244 21.30 -9.85 9.25
C LYS A 244 20.75 -10.47 7.97
N GLU A 245 19.51 -10.16 7.63
CA GLU A 245 18.81 -10.67 6.44
C GLU A 245 19.08 -9.85 5.17
N TYR A 246 19.83 -8.74 5.25
CA TYR A 246 20.08 -7.84 4.11
C TYR A 246 20.62 -8.55 2.86
N PRO A 247 21.64 -9.44 2.95
CA PRO A 247 22.19 -10.10 1.76
C PRO A 247 21.15 -10.87 0.95
N GLU A 248 20.22 -11.53 1.63
CA GLU A 248 19.15 -12.28 0.98
C GLU A 248 18.08 -11.35 0.40
N VAL A 249 17.71 -10.30 1.14
CA VAL A 249 16.73 -9.31 0.69
C VAL A 249 17.21 -8.58 -0.57
N ILE A 250 18.46 -8.10 -0.59
CA ILE A 250 18.99 -7.37 -1.75
C ILE A 250 19.11 -8.28 -2.99
N ARG A 251 19.46 -9.55 -2.81
CA ARG A 251 19.47 -10.56 -3.87
C ARG A 251 18.08 -10.77 -4.47
N LEU A 252 17.06 -10.90 -3.62
CA LEU A 252 15.67 -11.05 -4.07
C LEU A 252 15.17 -9.81 -4.82
N ILE A 253 15.49 -8.61 -4.33
CA ILE A 253 15.16 -7.34 -5.01
C ILE A 253 15.86 -7.25 -6.36
N ALA A 254 17.13 -7.66 -6.46
CA ALA A 254 17.87 -7.67 -7.72
C ALA A 254 17.23 -8.63 -8.73
N ASN A 255 16.95 -9.86 -8.33
CA ASN A 255 16.28 -10.85 -9.19
C ASN A 255 14.91 -10.35 -9.65
N PHE A 256 14.11 -9.81 -8.73
CA PHE A 256 12.82 -9.21 -9.08
C PHE A 256 12.97 -8.07 -10.08
N THR A 257 13.96 -7.19 -9.90
CA THR A 257 14.24 -6.08 -10.82
C THR A 257 14.62 -6.58 -12.21
N ILE A 258 15.52 -7.57 -12.30
CA ILE A 258 15.95 -8.15 -13.57
C ILE A 258 14.76 -8.77 -14.31
N THR A 259 13.96 -9.60 -13.64
CA THR A 259 12.77 -10.22 -14.23
C THR A 259 11.76 -9.17 -14.69
N SER A 260 11.58 -8.10 -13.90
CA SER A 260 10.70 -6.97 -14.22
C SER A 260 11.14 -6.20 -15.46
N LEU A 261 12.45 -6.04 -15.66
CA LEU A 261 13.02 -5.36 -16.83
C LEU A 261 12.89 -6.19 -18.11
N GLN A 262 12.95 -7.51 -17.99
CA GLN A 262 12.75 -8.44 -19.11
C GLN A 262 11.28 -8.49 -19.55
N HIS A 263 10.34 -8.35 -18.61
CA HIS A 263 8.89 -8.40 -18.86
C HIS A 263 8.28 -6.99 -18.86
N TRP A 264 8.85 -6.10 -19.68
CA TRP A 264 8.48 -4.67 -19.72
C TRP A 264 7.04 -4.41 -20.17
N GLU A 265 6.46 -5.32 -20.94
CA GLU A 265 5.10 -5.24 -21.50
C GLU A 265 3.98 -5.16 -20.44
N PHE A 266 4.21 -5.67 -19.23
CA PHE A 266 3.16 -5.76 -18.22
C PHE A 266 2.89 -4.45 -17.46
N ALA A 267 3.88 -3.57 -17.33
CA ALA A 267 3.75 -2.32 -16.57
C ALA A 267 4.95 -1.37 -16.78
N PRO A 268 5.01 -0.66 -17.92
CA PRO A 268 6.12 0.21 -18.27
C PRO A 268 6.33 1.36 -17.26
N ASN A 269 5.23 1.90 -16.71
CA ASN A 269 5.26 2.97 -15.72
C ASN A 269 5.86 2.57 -14.36
N SER A 270 5.94 1.26 -14.07
CA SER A 270 6.48 0.77 -12.79
C SER A 270 8.00 0.65 -12.78
N VAL A 271 8.62 0.49 -13.96
CA VAL A 271 10.08 0.29 -14.11
C VAL A 271 10.86 1.46 -13.49
N HIS A 272 10.33 2.67 -13.64
CA HIS A 272 10.89 3.89 -13.07
C HIS A 272 11.13 3.77 -11.55
N TYR A 273 10.23 3.15 -10.79
CA TYR A 273 10.38 3.02 -9.34
C TYR A 273 11.54 2.09 -8.97
N LEU A 274 11.71 0.99 -9.73
CA LEU A 274 12.81 0.07 -9.52
C LEU A 274 14.15 0.72 -9.86
N LEU A 275 14.24 1.42 -10.99
CA LEU A 275 15.45 2.16 -11.36
C LEU A 275 15.76 3.28 -10.34
N THR A 276 14.74 3.96 -9.81
CA THR A 276 14.90 4.97 -8.75
C THR A 276 15.51 4.36 -7.48
N LEU A 277 15.06 3.16 -7.08
CA LEU A 277 15.62 2.45 -5.93
C LEU A 277 17.12 2.23 -6.14
N TRP A 278 17.50 1.60 -7.26
CA TRP A 278 18.89 1.28 -7.54
C TRP A 278 19.77 2.52 -7.70
N GLN A 279 19.28 3.54 -8.41
CA GLN A 279 19.95 4.84 -8.54
C GLN A 279 20.29 5.42 -7.15
N ARG A 280 19.30 5.48 -6.24
CA ARG A 280 19.48 6.06 -4.90
C ARG A 280 20.36 5.18 -4.00
N MET A 281 20.28 3.86 -4.12
CA MET A 281 21.14 2.92 -3.40
C MET A 281 22.60 3.11 -3.82
N VAL A 282 22.88 3.06 -5.12
CA VAL A 282 24.23 3.24 -5.69
C VAL A 282 24.79 4.63 -5.39
N ALA A 283 24.00 5.68 -5.56
CA ALA A 283 24.42 7.05 -5.23
C ALA A 283 24.80 7.22 -3.74
N SER A 284 24.33 6.33 -2.87
CA SER A 284 24.65 6.37 -1.44
C SER A 284 25.93 5.64 -1.07
N VAL A 285 26.48 4.79 -1.96
CA VAL A 285 27.67 3.96 -1.70
C VAL A 285 28.86 4.78 -1.18
N PRO A 286 29.23 5.94 -1.76
CA PRO A 286 30.38 6.72 -1.29
C PRO A 286 30.24 7.23 0.16
N PHE A 287 29.02 7.24 0.70
CA PHE A 287 28.72 7.76 2.03
C PHE A 287 28.54 6.65 3.08
N VAL A 288 28.62 5.37 2.68
CA VAL A 288 28.49 4.24 3.60
C VAL A 288 29.79 4.09 4.38
N LYS A 289 29.71 4.20 5.71
CA LYS A 289 30.84 3.98 6.63
C LYS A 289 30.86 2.58 7.26
N SER A 290 29.86 1.75 6.94
CA SER A 290 29.75 0.38 7.45
C SER A 290 30.88 -0.50 6.92
N THR A 291 31.32 -1.46 7.75
CA THR A 291 32.22 -2.54 7.33
C THR A 291 31.49 -3.67 6.60
N GLU A 292 30.17 -3.76 6.72
CA GLU A 292 29.36 -4.81 6.10
C GLU A 292 29.20 -4.60 4.58
N PRO A 293 29.24 -5.68 3.77
CA PRO A 293 29.21 -5.58 2.31
C PRO A 293 27.83 -5.14 1.81
N HIS A 294 27.80 -4.12 0.95
CA HIS A 294 26.56 -3.62 0.36
C HIS A 294 26.03 -4.45 -0.81
N LEU A 295 26.88 -5.25 -1.46
CA LEU A 295 26.56 -6.13 -2.61
C LEU A 295 26.05 -5.43 -3.90
N LEU A 296 25.95 -4.09 -3.91
CA LEU A 296 25.51 -3.32 -5.07
C LEU A 296 26.46 -3.43 -6.28
N ASP A 297 27.76 -3.59 -6.03
CA ASP A 297 28.83 -3.91 -6.98
C ASP A 297 28.63 -5.26 -7.70
N THR A 298 27.86 -6.18 -7.10
CA THR A 298 27.48 -7.44 -7.73
C THR A 298 26.22 -7.29 -8.58
N TYR A 299 25.19 -6.61 -8.08
CA TYR A 299 23.87 -6.58 -8.71
C TYR A 299 23.64 -5.42 -9.69
N ALA A 300 24.26 -4.26 -9.49
CA ALA A 300 24.13 -3.11 -10.40
C ALA A 300 24.59 -3.41 -11.85
N PRO A 301 25.69 -4.16 -12.09
CA PRO A 301 26.05 -4.59 -13.44
C PRO A 301 24.98 -5.47 -14.09
N GLU A 302 24.45 -6.44 -13.35
CA GLU A 302 23.45 -7.39 -13.86
C GLU A 302 22.14 -6.68 -14.21
N ILE A 303 21.72 -5.71 -13.40
CA ILE A 303 20.54 -4.88 -13.69
C ILE A 303 20.77 -3.98 -14.90
N THR A 304 21.97 -3.38 -15.00
CA THR A 304 22.35 -2.56 -16.16
C THR A 304 22.31 -3.38 -17.43
N LYS A 305 22.88 -4.60 -17.38
CA LYS A 305 22.85 -5.56 -18.48
C LYS A 305 21.42 -5.92 -18.87
N ALA A 306 20.61 -6.33 -17.90
CA ALA A 306 19.22 -6.72 -18.14
C ALA A 306 18.38 -5.60 -18.76
N PHE A 307 18.57 -4.34 -18.33
CA PHE A 307 17.89 -3.20 -18.91
C PHE A 307 18.26 -3.00 -20.39
N ILE A 308 19.57 -3.02 -20.70
CA ILE A 308 20.04 -2.79 -22.07
C ILE A 308 19.57 -3.93 -22.98
N THR A 309 19.79 -5.18 -22.56
CA THR A 309 19.42 -6.35 -23.38
C THR A 309 17.91 -6.42 -23.60
N SER A 310 17.09 -6.12 -22.58
CA SER A 310 15.63 -6.18 -22.76
C SER A 310 15.10 -5.13 -23.74
N ARG A 311 15.77 -3.98 -23.88
CA ARG A 311 15.42 -2.96 -24.88
C ARG A 311 15.85 -3.36 -26.29
N LEU A 312 17.02 -3.97 -26.45
CA LEU A 312 17.44 -4.50 -27.75
C LEU A 312 16.53 -5.66 -28.21
N GLU A 313 16.19 -6.56 -27.28
CA GLU A 313 15.31 -7.70 -27.54
C GLU A 313 13.84 -7.27 -27.79
N SER A 314 13.39 -6.14 -27.24
CA SER A 314 12.02 -5.66 -27.42
C SER A 314 11.67 -5.36 -28.87
N VAL A 315 12.64 -4.97 -29.69
CA VAL A 315 12.46 -4.57 -31.09
C VAL A 315 11.82 -5.71 -31.89
N ALA A 316 12.36 -6.92 -31.76
CA ALA A 316 11.86 -8.09 -32.49
C ALA A 316 10.42 -8.42 -32.09
N ILE A 317 10.05 -8.19 -30.83
CA ILE A 317 8.70 -8.42 -30.30
C ILE A 317 7.75 -7.33 -30.82
N VAL A 318 8.14 -6.07 -30.71
CA VAL A 318 7.37 -4.90 -31.16
C VAL A 318 7.02 -5.01 -32.64
N VAL A 319 8.00 -5.35 -33.48
CA VAL A 319 7.79 -5.49 -34.92
C VAL A 319 6.92 -6.71 -35.26
N ARG A 320 7.19 -7.87 -34.63
CA ARG A 320 6.44 -9.11 -34.90
C ARG A 320 4.97 -9.01 -34.49
N ASP A 321 4.73 -8.44 -33.31
CA ASP A 321 3.40 -8.40 -32.69
C ASP A 321 2.68 -7.06 -32.94
N ASN A 322 3.30 -6.15 -33.71
CA ASN A 322 2.80 -4.82 -34.08
C ASN A 322 2.33 -4.01 -32.86
N LEU A 323 3.19 -3.96 -31.84
CA LEU A 323 2.98 -3.19 -30.61
C LEU A 323 3.47 -1.74 -30.78
N ASP A 324 3.04 -0.86 -29.89
CA ASP A 324 3.61 0.49 -29.80
C ASP A 324 5.08 0.41 -29.36
N ASP A 325 5.97 1.17 -30.00
CA ASP A 325 7.38 1.19 -29.65
C ASP A 325 7.57 1.84 -28.26
N PRO A 326 8.08 1.10 -27.25
CA PRO A 326 8.33 1.66 -25.92
C PRO A 326 9.41 2.75 -25.92
N LEU A 327 10.17 2.92 -27.00
CA LEU A 327 11.20 3.93 -27.17
C LEU A 327 10.68 5.24 -27.78
N ASP A 328 9.46 5.28 -28.32
CA ASP A 328 8.86 6.49 -28.90
C ASP A 328 8.58 7.57 -27.84
N ASP A 329 8.31 7.17 -26.59
CA ASP A 329 8.22 8.10 -25.45
C ASP A 329 9.61 8.55 -24.98
N THR A 330 10.19 9.45 -25.77
CA THR A 330 11.51 10.04 -25.52
C THR A 330 11.67 10.66 -24.13
N ALA A 331 10.59 11.18 -23.53
CA ALA A 331 10.62 11.77 -22.19
C ALA A 331 10.83 10.68 -21.11
N THR A 332 10.04 9.61 -21.18
CA THR A 332 10.18 8.47 -20.28
C THR A 332 11.52 7.76 -20.47
N VAL A 333 11.95 7.58 -21.72
CA VAL A 333 13.27 7.00 -22.04
C VAL A 333 14.39 7.82 -21.42
N PHE A 334 14.39 9.15 -21.63
CA PHE A 334 15.42 10.03 -21.08
C PHE A 334 15.49 9.94 -19.55
N GLN A 335 14.33 9.92 -18.89
CA GLN A 335 14.25 9.75 -17.44
C GLN A 335 14.84 8.41 -16.98
N GLN A 336 14.48 7.30 -17.63
CA GLN A 336 15.02 5.97 -17.28
C GLN A 336 16.54 5.92 -17.50
N LEU A 337 17.04 6.53 -18.58
CA LEU A 337 18.47 6.59 -18.87
C LEU A 337 19.25 7.41 -17.83
N GLU A 338 18.70 8.53 -17.34
CA GLU A 338 19.33 9.31 -16.27
C GLU A 338 19.51 8.48 -14.99
N GLN A 339 18.49 7.69 -14.65
CA GLN A 339 18.53 6.80 -13.49
C GLN A 339 19.55 5.67 -13.68
N LEU A 340 19.48 5.01 -14.83
CA LEU A 340 20.37 3.92 -15.18
C LEU A 340 21.83 4.38 -15.25
N CYS A 341 22.09 5.62 -15.69
CA CYS A 341 23.43 6.19 -15.78
C CYS A 341 24.16 6.20 -14.44
N THR A 342 23.43 6.37 -13.33
CA THR A 342 24.02 6.29 -11.99
C THR A 342 24.31 4.84 -11.61
N VAL A 343 23.38 3.93 -11.90
CA VAL A 343 23.52 2.49 -11.61
C VAL A 343 24.69 1.88 -12.38
N SER A 344 24.82 2.23 -13.66
CA SER A 344 25.84 1.71 -14.56
C SER A 344 27.26 2.17 -14.21
N ARG A 345 27.38 3.34 -13.57
CA ARG A 345 28.65 3.87 -13.03
C ARG A 345 29.12 3.17 -11.76
N CYS A 346 28.28 2.35 -11.11
CA CYS A 346 28.70 1.55 -9.95
C CYS A 346 29.90 0.66 -10.30
N GLU A 347 29.89 0.07 -11.50
CA GLU A 347 30.93 -0.80 -12.04
C GLU A 347 31.18 -0.41 -13.50
N TYR A 348 31.76 0.77 -13.68
CA TYR A 348 31.90 1.42 -14.98
C TYR A 348 32.61 0.54 -16.03
N GLU A 349 33.66 -0.18 -15.63
CA GLU A 349 34.44 -1.04 -16.54
C GLU A 349 33.60 -2.21 -17.11
N LYS A 350 32.82 -2.89 -16.25
CA LYS A 350 31.92 -3.97 -16.67
C LYS A 350 30.85 -3.46 -17.62
N THR A 351 30.25 -2.31 -17.30
CA THR A 351 29.26 -1.64 -18.14
C THR A 351 29.84 -1.29 -19.51
N CYS A 352 31.01 -0.65 -19.56
CA CYS A 352 31.64 -0.27 -20.83
C CYS A 352 32.00 -1.48 -21.69
N THR A 353 32.52 -2.54 -21.08
CA THR A 353 32.85 -3.79 -21.78
C THR A 353 31.61 -4.40 -22.42
N LEU A 354 30.49 -4.45 -21.69
CA LEU A 354 29.21 -4.92 -22.21
C LEU A 354 28.74 -4.07 -23.41
N LEU A 355 28.78 -2.74 -23.28
CA LEU A 355 28.33 -1.85 -24.36
C LEU A 355 29.16 -2.05 -25.63
N VAL A 356 30.49 -2.10 -25.51
CA VAL A 356 31.39 -2.33 -26.66
C VAL A 356 31.09 -3.67 -27.33
N GLN A 357 30.91 -4.74 -26.54
CA GLN A 357 30.56 -6.06 -27.08
C GLN A 357 29.24 -6.05 -27.86
N LEU A 358 28.21 -5.38 -27.34
CA LEU A 358 26.92 -5.26 -28.02
C LEU A 358 27.03 -4.43 -29.31
N PHE A 359 27.78 -3.32 -29.28
CA PHE A 359 28.03 -2.51 -30.48
C PHE A 359 28.79 -3.30 -31.56
N ASP A 360 29.86 -4.00 -31.19
CA ASP A 360 30.66 -4.81 -32.12
C ASP A 360 29.81 -5.93 -32.74
N GLN A 361 28.98 -6.60 -31.93
CA GLN A 361 28.09 -7.65 -32.39
C GLN A 361 27.05 -7.13 -33.38
N ASN A 362 26.39 -6.00 -33.07
CA ASN A 362 25.41 -5.39 -33.96
C ASN A 362 26.07 -4.86 -35.24
N ALA A 363 27.22 -4.20 -35.15
CA ALA A 363 27.98 -3.72 -36.32
C ALA A 363 28.37 -4.87 -37.27
N GLN A 364 28.81 -6.02 -36.73
CA GLN A 364 29.10 -7.21 -37.53
C GLN A 364 27.85 -7.78 -38.22
N ASN A 365 26.70 -7.77 -37.55
CA ASN A 365 25.43 -8.22 -38.12
C ASN A 365 25.00 -7.31 -39.28
N TYR A 366 25.05 -5.99 -39.09
CA TYR A 366 24.78 -5.01 -40.15
C TYR A 366 25.71 -5.19 -41.36
N GLN A 367 27.01 -5.39 -41.13
CA GLN A 367 27.96 -5.64 -42.21
C GLN A 367 27.59 -6.89 -43.02
N LYS A 368 27.24 -8.01 -42.37
CA LYS A 368 26.82 -9.24 -43.06
C LYS A 368 25.56 -9.02 -43.92
N LEU A 369 24.61 -8.24 -43.42
CA LEU A 369 23.37 -7.94 -44.15
C LEU A 369 23.62 -7.05 -45.37
N LEU A 370 24.43 -6.00 -45.23
CA LEU A 370 24.82 -5.15 -46.36
C LEU A 370 25.52 -5.93 -47.48
N HIS A 371 26.27 -6.99 -47.15
CA HIS A 371 26.93 -7.84 -48.14
C HIS A 371 25.98 -8.89 -48.77
N SER A 372 24.82 -9.15 -48.17
CA SER A 372 23.81 -10.11 -48.66
C SER A 372 22.59 -9.47 -49.32
N ALA A 373 22.45 -8.14 -49.24
CA ALA A 373 21.35 -7.36 -49.80
C ALA A 373 21.38 -7.28 -51.34
N THR A 374 20.95 -8.36 -51.99
CA THR A 374 20.46 -8.34 -53.39
C THR A 374 19.02 -8.80 -53.56
N ALA A 375 18.25 -9.10 -52.50
CA ALA A 375 16.86 -9.54 -52.70
C ALA A 375 15.79 -9.33 -51.60
N VAL A 376 16.08 -8.83 -50.38
CA VAL A 376 15.03 -8.80 -49.32
C VAL A 376 15.06 -7.50 -48.50
N ASN A 377 14.17 -6.55 -48.83
CA ASN A 377 14.06 -5.25 -48.15
C ASN A 377 13.38 -5.30 -46.77
N VAL A 378 12.59 -6.34 -46.48
CA VAL A 378 11.82 -6.45 -45.23
C VAL A 378 12.70 -6.91 -44.06
N ASP A 379 13.62 -7.87 -44.26
CA ASP A 379 14.54 -8.30 -43.20
C ASP A 379 15.55 -7.21 -42.79
N MET A 380 15.91 -6.31 -43.72
CA MET A 380 16.79 -5.17 -43.42
C MET A 380 16.13 -4.15 -42.49
N THR A 381 14.84 -3.88 -42.66
CA THR A 381 14.11 -2.89 -41.84
C THR A 381 13.88 -3.37 -40.40
N ILE A 382 13.76 -4.69 -40.17
CA ILE A 382 13.65 -5.27 -38.83
C ILE A 382 15.01 -5.27 -38.11
N GLN A 383 16.10 -5.47 -38.85
CA GLN A 383 17.45 -5.45 -38.29
C GLN A 383 17.94 -4.04 -37.97
N GLU A 384 17.54 -3.01 -38.73
CA GLU A 384 17.81 -1.58 -38.42
C GLU A 384 17.22 -1.09 -37.08
N GLY A 385 16.22 -1.81 -36.55
CA GLY A 385 15.69 -1.54 -35.22
C GLY A 385 16.44 -2.23 -34.08
N GLN A 386 17.28 -3.25 -34.34
CA GLN A 386 17.96 -4.09 -33.33
C GLN A 386 19.23 -3.49 -32.73
#